data_AF-A0A8T7IYL4-F1
#
_entry.id   AF-A0A8T7IYL4-F1
#
_cell.length_a   1.000
_cell.length_b   1.000
_cell.length_c   1.000
_cell.angle_alpha   90.00
_cell.angle_beta   90.00
_cell.angle_gamma   90.00
#
_symmetry.space_group_name_H-M   'P 1'
#
loop_
_entity.id
_entity.type
_entity.pdbx_description
1 polymer ?
#
loop_
_entity_poly.entity_id
_entity_poly.type
_entity_poly.pdbx_seq_one_letter_code
_entity_poly.pdbx_strand_id
1 'polypeptide(L)'
;KEREQLEALLGSRVKMNNLLKKELAADAETYGDDRRSPIVVRAEAKAISAKDLVPSESVTVVLSQMGWARCAKGHDIDVEKLSYKAGDGYKSSAKGKSNQQVVFIDSSGRSFSTEAHTLPSARSQGEPLSGRFSIVAGETLEHTIMAKDEDKYLVSSDAGYGFICTYADMVTRQKAGKALVRLSTGAKLAKPQKVANIDSDMCLSISNEGRMLVFPLKDLPMLAKGKGNKIINIPSARAASREEYVKQICIIPSGGEVVLHAGKRKLTLSAKDLEHYTGERGRRGSKLPRGLQRVDKVEIEFKTKSVTDEEGQVPDREQLDSGSDNQES
;
A
#
# COMPACT_ATOMS: atom_id res chain seq x y z
N LYS A 1 -69.83 38.44 -19.56
CA LYS A 1 -68.39 38.73 -19.37
C LYS A 1 -67.76 37.90 -18.24
N GLU A 2 -68.03 38.14 -16.96
CA GLU A 2 -67.41 37.35 -15.87
C GLU A 2 -67.83 35.88 -15.87
N ARG A 3 -69.13 35.61 -16.01
CA ARG A 3 -69.67 34.24 -16.14
C ARG A 3 -69.00 33.44 -17.27
N GLU A 4 -68.84 34.04 -18.45
CA GLU A 4 -68.23 33.39 -19.64
C GLU A 4 -66.74 33.10 -19.41
N GLN A 5 -66.03 33.94 -18.66
CA GLN A 5 -64.63 33.72 -18.29
C GLN A 5 -64.49 32.52 -17.34
N LEU A 6 -65.38 32.41 -16.34
CA LEU A 6 -65.39 31.29 -15.40
C LEU A 6 -65.79 29.98 -16.08
N GLU A 7 -66.80 29.99 -16.95
CA GLU A 7 -67.19 28.81 -17.74
C GLU A 7 -66.07 28.37 -18.69
N ALA A 8 -65.35 29.31 -19.32
CA ALA A 8 -64.21 29.00 -20.17
C ALA A 8 -62.98 28.49 -19.40
N LEU A 9 -62.80 28.94 -18.15
CA LEU A 9 -61.75 28.46 -17.24
C LEU A 9 -62.07 27.04 -16.76
N LEU A 10 -63.30 26.79 -16.32
CA LEU A 10 -63.78 25.48 -15.84
C LEU A 10 -63.87 24.45 -16.98
N GLY A 11 -64.19 24.88 -18.20
CA GLY A 11 -64.28 24.02 -19.38
C GLY A 11 -62.93 23.68 -20.03
N SER A 12 -61.82 24.27 -19.58
CA SER A 12 -60.50 24.05 -20.18
C SER A 12 -59.43 23.75 -19.14
N ARG A 13 -59.00 22.49 -19.09
CA ARG A 13 -57.90 22.03 -18.22
C ARG A 13 -56.60 22.82 -18.43
N VAL A 14 -56.34 23.28 -19.66
CA VAL A 14 -55.17 24.10 -19.98
C VAL A 14 -55.25 25.47 -19.30
N LYS A 15 -56.43 26.12 -19.35
CA LYS A 15 -56.64 27.42 -18.70
C LYS A 15 -56.58 27.30 -17.17
N MET A 16 -57.14 26.24 -16.60
CA MET A 16 -57.05 25.97 -15.17
C MET A 16 -55.59 25.77 -14.71
N ASN A 17 -54.80 24.95 -15.43
CA ASN A 17 -53.38 24.77 -15.12
C ASN A 17 -52.57 26.06 -15.23
N ASN A 18 -52.93 26.95 -16.16
CA ASN A 18 -52.27 28.24 -16.30
C ASN A 18 -52.61 29.20 -15.16
N LEU A 19 -53.84 29.16 -14.63
CA LEU A 19 -54.21 29.90 -13.43
C LEU A 19 -53.42 29.38 -12.22
N LEU A 20 -53.42 28.05 -12.01
CA LEU A 20 -52.67 27.42 -10.91
C LEU A 20 -51.18 27.76 -10.94
N LYS A 21 -50.55 27.74 -12.12
CA LYS A 21 -49.13 28.15 -12.26
C LYS A 21 -48.90 29.60 -11.87
N LYS A 22 -49.81 30.51 -12.25
CA LYS A 22 -49.71 31.94 -11.94
C LYS A 22 -49.85 32.18 -10.45
N GLU A 23 -50.83 31.54 -9.82
CA GLU A 23 -51.06 31.64 -8.38
C GLU A 23 -49.87 31.07 -7.60
N LEU A 24 -49.39 29.86 -7.94
CA LEU A 24 -48.22 29.25 -7.29
C LEU A 24 -46.94 30.06 -7.46
N ALA A 25 -46.75 30.74 -8.61
CA ALA A 25 -45.59 31.60 -8.83
C ALA A 25 -45.68 32.88 -7.99
N ALA A 26 -46.86 33.51 -7.92
CA ALA A 26 -47.09 34.68 -7.08
C ALA A 26 -46.92 34.35 -5.58
N ASP A 27 -47.39 33.18 -5.15
CA ASP A 27 -47.22 32.69 -3.79
C ASP A 27 -45.75 32.39 -3.48
N ALA A 28 -45.02 31.77 -4.41
CA ALA A 28 -43.58 31.51 -4.27
C ALA A 28 -42.76 32.81 -4.16
N GLU A 29 -43.16 33.89 -4.83
CA GLU A 29 -42.50 35.19 -4.74
C GLU A 29 -42.86 35.94 -3.44
N THR A 30 -44.12 35.87 -3.02
CA THR A 30 -44.61 36.58 -1.82
C THR A 30 -44.15 35.91 -0.52
N TYR A 31 -44.11 34.58 -0.51
CA TYR A 31 -43.88 33.78 0.69
C TYR A 31 -42.65 32.88 0.63
N GLY A 32 -41.91 32.87 -0.48
CA GLY A 32 -40.67 32.11 -0.61
C GLY A 32 -39.52 32.74 0.18
N ASP A 33 -38.65 31.89 0.73
CA ASP A 33 -37.37 32.30 1.29
C ASP A 33 -36.23 31.40 0.78
N ASP A 34 -35.00 31.91 0.90
CA ASP A 34 -33.82 31.14 0.55
C ASP A 34 -33.65 29.95 1.49
N ARG A 35 -33.21 28.81 0.93
CA ARG A 35 -32.98 27.59 1.70
C ARG A 35 -31.92 27.83 2.78
N ARG A 36 -32.34 27.80 4.04
CA ARG A 36 -31.46 27.99 5.21
C ARG A 36 -30.56 26.80 5.53
N SER A 37 -30.96 25.59 5.16
CA SER A 37 -30.21 24.35 5.46
C SER A 37 -29.46 23.86 4.22
N PRO A 38 -28.16 24.14 4.08
CA PRO A 38 -27.39 23.68 2.93
C PRO A 38 -27.29 22.15 2.91
N ILE A 39 -27.38 21.56 1.72
CA ILE A 39 -27.17 20.13 1.54
C ILE A 39 -25.67 19.90 1.52
N VAL A 40 -25.13 19.34 2.60
CA VAL A 40 -23.72 19.00 2.73
C VAL A 40 -23.58 17.49 2.81
N VAL A 41 -22.84 16.89 1.87
CA VAL A 41 -22.49 15.47 1.95
C VAL A 41 -21.41 15.31 3.02
N ARG A 42 -21.72 14.56 4.08
CA ARG A 42 -20.76 14.19 5.13
C ARG A 42 -20.66 12.67 5.21
N ALA A 43 -19.51 12.18 5.66
CA ALA A 43 -19.39 10.78 6.05
C ALA A 43 -20.34 10.49 7.22
N GLU A 44 -20.95 9.30 7.23
CA GLU A 44 -21.80 8.87 8.33
C GLU A 44 -21.05 8.95 9.67
N ALA A 45 -21.72 9.43 10.71
CA ALA A 45 -21.17 9.47 12.05
C ALA A 45 -20.96 8.04 12.54
N LYS A 46 -19.69 7.67 12.81
CA LYS A 46 -19.34 6.39 13.42
C LYS A 46 -19.14 6.58 14.93
N ALA A 47 -19.71 5.67 15.73
CA ALA A 47 -19.47 5.65 17.16
C ALA A 47 -17.98 5.40 17.45
N ILE A 48 -17.39 6.24 18.31
CA ILE A 48 -15.99 6.11 18.73
C ILE A 48 -15.91 4.96 19.73
N SER A 49 -15.02 3.99 19.51
CA SER A 49 -14.83 2.89 20.44
C SER A 49 -13.92 3.33 21.61
N ALA A 50 -14.04 2.70 22.78
CA ALA A 50 -13.14 2.99 23.91
C ALA A 50 -11.65 2.78 23.57
N LYS A 51 -11.34 1.95 22.56
CA LYS A 51 -9.99 1.73 22.04
C LYS A 51 -9.44 2.95 21.29
N ASP A 52 -10.30 3.73 20.66
CA ASP A 52 -9.93 4.95 19.92
C ASP A 52 -9.67 6.15 20.85
N LEU A 53 -10.11 6.07 22.11
CA LEU A 53 -9.80 7.06 23.15
C LEU A 53 -8.40 6.89 23.76
N VAL A 54 -7.74 5.74 23.58
CA VAL A 54 -6.40 5.50 24.15
C VAL A 54 -5.38 6.36 23.40
N PRO A 55 -4.50 7.10 24.10
CA PRO A 55 -3.44 7.89 23.46
C PRO A 55 -2.61 7.05 22.48
N SER A 56 -2.71 7.43 21.20
CA SER A 56 -1.99 6.79 20.10
C SER A 56 -0.58 7.37 20.00
N GLU A 57 0.41 6.64 20.46
CA GLU A 57 1.83 6.97 20.27
C GLU A 57 2.38 6.30 19.00
N SER A 58 3.32 6.95 18.32
CA SER A 58 4.09 6.31 17.25
C SER A 58 5.01 5.24 17.84
N VAL A 59 4.95 4.02 17.33
CA VAL A 59 5.75 2.89 17.81
C VAL A 59 6.35 2.10 16.67
N THR A 60 7.46 1.42 16.97
CA THR A 60 8.11 0.45 16.10
C THR A 60 8.17 -0.90 16.83
N VAL A 61 7.48 -1.89 16.30
CA VAL A 61 7.56 -3.27 16.81
C VAL A 61 8.73 -3.97 16.11
N VAL A 62 9.59 -4.61 16.91
CA VAL A 62 10.79 -5.30 16.44
C VAL A 62 10.67 -6.78 16.78
N LEU A 63 10.96 -7.63 15.80
CA LEU A 63 11.03 -9.08 15.87
C LEU A 63 12.49 -9.53 15.72
N SER A 64 12.94 -10.41 16.61
CA SER A 64 14.26 -11.04 16.55
C SER A 64 14.26 -12.38 15.80
N GLN A 65 15.44 -12.89 15.48
CA GLN A 65 15.63 -14.16 14.77
C GLN A 65 15.16 -15.35 15.61
N MET A 66 15.31 -15.29 16.94
CA MET A 66 14.82 -16.31 17.86
C MET A 66 13.33 -16.14 18.24
N GLY A 67 12.59 -15.25 17.57
CA GLY A 67 11.16 -15.07 17.79
C GLY A 67 10.81 -14.25 19.04
N TRP A 68 11.70 -13.35 19.47
CA TRP A 68 11.42 -12.38 20.52
C TRP A 68 10.83 -11.10 19.94
N ALA A 69 9.84 -10.53 20.62
CA ALA A 69 9.23 -9.27 20.21
C ALA A 69 9.29 -8.20 21.28
N ARG A 70 9.43 -6.95 20.84
CA ARG A 70 9.40 -5.76 21.68
C ARG A 70 8.83 -4.57 20.92
N CYS A 71 8.34 -3.60 21.67
CA CYS A 71 7.75 -2.37 21.16
C CYS A 71 8.60 -1.18 21.60
N ALA A 72 9.05 -0.42 20.62
CA ALA A 72 9.94 0.71 20.78
C ALA A 72 9.16 2.01 20.50
N LYS A 73 9.33 3.04 21.32
CA LYS A 73 8.63 4.32 21.13
C LYS A 73 9.32 5.15 20.04
N GLY A 74 8.53 5.65 19.10
CA GLY A 74 9.01 6.41 17.94
C GLY A 74 9.25 5.54 16.70
N HIS A 75 9.48 6.21 15.57
CA HIS A 75 9.80 5.59 14.28
C HIS A 75 11.27 5.72 13.91
N ASP A 76 12.04 6.51 14.65
CA ASP A 76 13.46 6.78 14.43
C ASP A 76 14.31 5.95 15.39
N ILE A 77 14.38 4.66 15.11
CA ILE A 77 15.06 3.68 15.97
C ILE A 77 15.90 2.79 15.07
N ASP A 78 17.18 2.69 15.41
CA ASP A 78 18.09 1.77 14.75
C ASP A 78 17.82 0.34 15.25
N VAL A 79 16.90 -0.35 14.57
CA VAL A 79 16.42 -1.68 14.95
C VAL A 79 17.52 -2.75 14.88
N GLU A 80 18.54 -2.56 14.04
CA GLU A 80 19.63 -3.53 13.89
C GLU A 80 20.63 -3.44 15.04
N LYS A 81 20.85 -2.23 15.60
CA LYS A 81 21.79 -2.00 16.71
C LYS A 81 21.20 -2.14 18.12
N LEU A 82 19.94 -2.53 18.24
CA LEU A 82 19.33 -2.78 19.56
C LEU A 82 20.04 -3.92 20.29
N SER A 83 19.96 -3.94 21.63
CA SER A 83 20.50 -5.05 22.43
C SER A 83 19.68 -6.33 22.19
N TYR A 84 20.31 -7.41 21.75
CA TYR A 84 19.71 -8.73 21.56
C TYR A 84 20.32 -9.74 22.55
N LYS A 85 19.68 -10.91 22.67
CA LYS A 85 20.26 -12.03 23.42
C LYS A 85 21.50 -12.58 22.73
N ALA A 86 22.37 -13.25 23.48
CA ALA A 86 23.52 -13.93 22.90
C ALA A 86 23.07 -14.95 21.85
N GLY A 87 23.58 -14.83 20.62
CA GLY A 87 23.18 -15.67 19.48
C GLY A 87 21.87 -15.28 18.80
N ASP A 88 21.22 -14.19 19.22
CA ASP A 88 20.03 -13.63 18.57
C ASP A 88 20.37 -12.35 17.78
N GLY A 89 19.48 -11.93 16.90
CA GLY A 89 19.67 -10.75 16.07
C GLY A 89 18.37 -10.22 15.48
N TYR A 90 18.48 -9.15 14.70
CA TYR A 90 17.33 -8.55 14.02
C TYR A 90 16.77 -9.49 12.93
N LYS A 91 15.44 -9.55 12.82
CA LYS A 91 14.71 -10.30 11.79
C LYS A 91 13.77 -9.42 10.98
N SER A 92 12.84 -8.73 11.64
CA SER A 92 11.83 -7.89 10.98
C SER A 92 11.34 -6.79 11.92
N SER A 93 10.83 -5.70 11.36
CA SER A 93 10.17 -4.64 12.13
C SER A 93 8.98 -4.06 11.38
N ALA A 94 8.06 -3.46 12.12
CA ALA A 94 6.93 -2.72 11.57
C ALA A 94 6.71 -1.42 12.35
N LYS A 95 6.43 -0.34 11.64
CA LYS A 95 6.11 0.97 12.20
C LYS A 95 4.60 1.17 12.19
N GLY A 96 4.06 1.69 13.27
CA GLY A 96 2.62 1.92 13.40
C GLY A 96 2.30 2.76 14.62
N LYS A 97 1.08 2.59 15.14
CA LYS A 97 0.58 3.26 16.34
C LYS A 97 0.36 2.26 17.48
N SER A 98 0.49 2.71 18.73
CA SER A 98 0.36 1.89 19.95
C SER A 98 -1.01 1.22 20.11
N ASN A 99 -2.06 1.85 19.59
CA ASN A 99 -3.44 1.36 19.62
C ASN A 99 -3.78 0.41 18.46
N GLN A 100 -2.84 0.15 17.56
CA GLN A 100 -3.00 -0.81 16.47
C GLN A 100 -2.53 -2.20 16.89
N GLN A 101 -3.09 -3.20 16.22
CA GLN A 101 -2.55 -4.55 16.30
C GLN A 101 -1.27 -4.63 15.47
N VAL A 102 -0.42 -5.58 15.84
CA VAL A 102 0.71 -6.02 15.04
C VAL A 102 0.47 -7.46 14.62
N VAL A 103 0.69 -7.72 13.33
CA VAL A 103 0.60 -9.04 12.72
C VAL A 103 2.00 -9.61 12.59
N PHE A 104 2.17 -10.87 13.01
CA PHE A 104 3.35 -11.67 12.74
C PHE A 104 2.98 -12.81 11.80
N ILE A 105 3.85 -13.17 10.86
CA ILE A 105 3.64 -14.29 9.95
C ILE A 105 4.81 -15.27 10.10
N ASP A 106 4.50 -16.54 10.31
CA ASP A 106 5.49 -17.61 10.41
C ASP A 106 5.93 -18.16 9.05
N SER A 107 6.97 -19.00 9.07
CA SER A 107 7.52 -19.69 7.92
C SER A 107 6.54 -20.65 7.24
N SER A 108 5.51 -21.14 7.96
CA SER A 108 4.45 -22.00 7.41
C SER A 108 3.37 -21.22 6.65
N GLY A 109 3.34 -19.89 6.80
CA GLY A 109 2.33 -19.01 6.21
C GLY A 109 1.13 -18.72 7.12
N ARG A 110 1.23 -19.00 8.43
CA ARG A 110 0.19 -18.62 9.40
C ARG A 110 0.44 -17.22 9.93
N SER A 111 -0.64 -16.47 10.11
CA SER A 111 -0.60 -15.15 10.76
C SER A 111 -1.05 -15.23 12.22
N PHE A 112 -0.45 -14.37 13.06
CA PHE A 112 -0.75 -14.19 14.47
C PHE A 112 -0.88 -12.69 14.75
N SER A 113 -1.67 -12.30 15.74
CA SER A 113 -1.86 -10.88 16.05
C SER A 113 -1.91 -10.62 17.54
N THR A 114 -1.33 -9.49 17.97
CA THR A 114 -1.43 -8.97 19.34
C THR A 114 -1.47 -7.45 19.30
N GLU A 115 -1.96 -6.83 20.37
CA GLU A 115 -1.96 -5.37 20.49
C GLU A 115 -0.54 -4.85 20.73
N ALA A 116 -0.11 -3.82 20.00
CA ALA A 116 1.27 -3.33 20.06
C ALA A 116 1.67 -2.81 21.45
N HIS A 117 0.75 -2.19 22.19
CA HIS A 117 1.00 -1.68 23.55
C HIS A 117 1.20 -2.78 24.60
N THR A 118 0.81 -4.03 24.31
CA THR A 118 0.96 -5.16 25.25
C THR A 118 2.36 -5.76 25.22
N LEU A 119 3.16 -5.42 24.21
CA LEU A 119 4.54 -5.89 24.07
C LEU A 119 5.47 -5.10 25.00
N PRO A 120 6.54 -5.73 25.50
CA PRO A 120 7.51 -5.07 26.38
C PRO A 120 8.25 -3.94 25.66
N SER A 121 8.67 -2.95 26.44
CA SER A 121 9.46 -1.82 25.96
C SER A 121 10.80 -2.24 25.37
N ALA A 122 11.30 -1.51 24.38
CA ALA A 122 12.59 -1.76 23.74
C ALA A 122 13.83 -1.57 24.65
N ARG A 123 13.66 -1.08 25.89
CA ARG A 123 14.72 -1.12 26.91
C ARG A 123 15.05 -2.55 27.34
N SER A 124 14.11 -3.48 27.25
CA SER A 124 14.36 -4.90 27.47
C SER A 124 14.73 -5.60 26.16
N GLN A 125 15.18 -6.85 26.28
CA GLN A 125 15.41 -7.74 25.14
C GLN A 125 14.10 -8.27 24.51
N GLY A 126 12.94 -7.88 25.04
CA GLY A 126 11.63 -8.33 24.60
C GLY A 126 11.10 -9.53 25.39
N GLU A 127 10.12 -10.21 24.81
CA GLU A 127 9.56 -11.46 25.32
C GLU A 127 9.43 -12.47 24.17
N PRO A 128 9.46 -13.79 24.47
CA PRO A 128 9.30 -14.80 23.44
C PRO A 128 7.85 -14.88 22.95
N LEU A 129 7.63 -14.81 21.64
CA LEU A 129 6.28 -14.88 21.07
C LEU A 129 5.63 -16.26 21.20
N SER A 130 6.41 -17.31 21.44
CA SER A 130 5.91 -18.64 21.82
C SER A 130 5.14 -18.65 23.14
N GLY A 131 5.37 -17.66 24.03
CA GLY A 131 4.55 -17.47 25.23
C GLY A 131 3.17 -16.90 24.94
N ARG A 132 2.99 -16.24 23.80
CA ARG A 132 1.71 -15.63 23.37
C ARG A 132 0.94 -16.49 22.39
N PHE A 133 1.65 -17.19 21.51
CA PHE A 133 1.08 -17.92 20.39
C PHE A 133 1.48 -19.40 20.39
N SER A 134 0.58 -20.24 19.92
CA SER A 134 0.86 -21.67 19.71
C SER A 134 1.50 -21.86 18.34
N ILE A 135 2.80 -21.55 18.26
CA ILE A 135 3.62 -21.74 17.06
C ILE A 135 3.99 -23.22 16.94
N VAL A 136 3.88 -23.78 15.74
CA VAL A 136 4.23 -25.18 15.48
C VAL A 136 5.73 -25.38 15.66
N ALA A 137 6.14 -26.48 16.29
CA ALA A 137 7.55 -26.77 16.52
C ALA A 137 8.33 -26.83 15.19
N GLY A 138 9.45 -26.12 15.13
CA GLY A 138 10.29 -26.00 13.93
C GLY A 138 9.95 -24.83 13.02
N GLU A 139 8.80 -24.17 13.20
CA GLU A 139 8.44 -22.96 12.47
C GLU A 139 9.02 -21.71 13.14
N THR A 140 9.44 -20.74 12.33
CA THR A 140 10.01 -19.47 12.78
C THR A 140 9.14 -18.30 12.33
N LEU A 141 9.10 -17.23 13.13
CA LEU A 141 8.42 -16.00 12.73
C LEU A 141 9.31 -15.23 11.75
N GLU A 142 8.77 -14.93 10.58
CA GLU A 142 9.55 -14.38 9.46
C GLU A 142 9.27 -12.89 9.24
N HIS A 143 8.01 -12.48 9.38
CA HIS A 143 7.58 -11.13 8.98
C HIS A 143 6.69 -10.49 10.04
N THR A 144 6.84 -9.17 10.18
CA THR A 144 6.04 -8.32 11.08
C THR A 144 5.39 -7.21 10.28
N ILE A 145 4.10 -6.98 10.47
CA ILE A 145 3.31 -6.00 9.71
C ILE A 145 2.39 -5.21 10.66
N MET A 146 2.38 -3.89 10.49
CA MET A 146 1.43 -2.96 11.09
C MET A 146 0.92 -2.05 9.98
N ALA A 147 -0.41 -1.92 9.90
CA ALA A 147 -1.06 -1.15 8.85
C ALA A 147 -2.47 -0.74 9.30
N LYS A 148 -3.18 0.01 8.46
CA LYS A 148 -4.63 0.19 8.61
C LYS A 148 -5.37 -1.02 8.05
N ASP A 149 -6.57 -1.28 8.54
CA ASP A 149 -7.38 -2.45 8.16
C ASP A 149 -7.60 -2.54 6.64
N GLU A 150 -7.75 -1.40 5.96
CA GLU A 150 -8.00 -1.33 4.51
C GLU A 150 -6.73 -1.40 3.67
N ASP A 151 -5.54 -1.30 4.27
CA ASP A 151 -4.27 -1.35 3.55
C ASP A 151 -4.11 -2.72 2.89
N LYS A 152 -3.80 -2.71 1.59
CA LYS A 152 -3.64 -3.93 0.77
C LYS A 152 -2.19 -4.39 0.77
N TYR A 153 -2.00 -5.70 0.71
CA TYR A 153 -0.70 -6.35 0.66
C TYR A 153 -0.68 -7.44 -0.40
N LEU A 154 0.42 -7.49 -1.15
CA LEU A 154 0.81 -8.65 -1.94
C LEU A 154 1.43 -9.69 -1.01
N VAL A 155 0.82 -10.87 -0.97
CA VAL A 155 1.34 -12.03 -0.24
C VAL A 155 1.60 -13.15 -1.23
N SER A 156 2.81 -13.72 -1.19
CA SER A 156 3.24 -14.70 -2.19
C SER A 156 4.22 -15.72 -1.64
N SER A 157 4.30 -16.86 -2.30
CA SER A 157 5.28 -17.91 -2.07
C SER A 157 6.33 -17.95 -3.17
N ASP A 158 7.52 -18.46 -2.86
CA ASP A 158 8.56 -18.66 -3.86
C ASP A 158 8.26 -19.80 -4.85
N ALA A 159 7.16 -20.53 -4.68
CA ALA A 159 6.63 -21.45 -5.69
C ALA A 159 5.91 -20.75 -6.87
N GLY A 160 5.84 -19.41 -6.86
CA GLY A 160 5.21 -18.63 -7.94
C GLY A 160 3.69 -18.45 -7.80
N TYR A 161 3.15 -18.59 -6.59
CA TYR A 161 1.75 -18.35 -6.28
C TYR A 161 1.60 -17.23 -5.27
N GLY A 162 0.53 -16.43 -5.38
CA GLY A 162 0.20 -15.40 -4.42
C GLY A 162 -1.15 -14.74 -4.71
N PHE A 163 -1.50 -13.78 -3.88
CA PHE A 163 -2.76 -13.04 -3.95
C PHE A 163 -2.61 -11.70 -3.24
N ILE A 164 -3.57 -10.80 -3.47
CA ILE A 164 -3.69 -9.56 -2.72
C ILE A 164 -4.67 -9.79 -1.56
N CYS A 165 -4.34 -9.33 -0.36
CA CYS A 165 -5.27 -9.32 0.76
C CYS A 165 -5.22 -7.99 1.49
N THR A 166 -6.22 -7.74 2.33
CA THR A 166 -6.21 -6.59 3.24
C THR A 166 -5.45 -6.92 4.51
N TYR A 167 -4.99 -5.90 5.23
CA TYR A 167 -4.43 -6.09 6.56
C TYR A 167 -5.45 -6.75 7.50
N ALA A 168 -6.73 -6.38 7.41
CA ALA A 168 -7.81 -7.00 8.16
C ALA A 168 -7.90 -8.52 7.94
N ASP A 169 -7.60 -9.01 6.73
CA ASP A 169 -7.54 -10.44 6.45
C ASP A 169 -6.39 -11.14 7.19
N MET A 170 -5.33 -10.44 7.54
CA MET A 170 -4.20 -11.03 8.28
C MET A 170 -4.45 -11.11 9.78
N VAL A 171 -5.33 -10.26 10.29
CA VAL A 171 -5.62 -10.14 11.72
C VAL A 171 -6.38 -11.36 12.24
N THR A 172 -5.95 -11.88 13.38
CA THR A 172 -6.62 -13.01 14.06
C THR A 172 -6.53 -12.89 15.58
N ARG A 173 -7.60 -13.31 16.26
CA ARG A 173 -7.65 -13.40 17.74
C ARG A 173 -7.28 -14.79 18.26
N GLN A 174 -7.10 -15.77 17.38
CA GLN A 174 -6.82 -17.15 17.77
C GLN A 174 -5.35 -17.30 18.17
N LYS A 175 -5.08 -17.88 19.35
CA LYS A 175 -3.70 -18.17 19.81
C LYS A 175 -2.93 -19.09 18.87
N ALA A 176 -3.63 -20.01 18.21
CA ALA A 176 -3.04 -20.89 17.18
C ALA A 176 -2.79 -20.17 15.84
N GLY A 177 -3.15 -18.90 15.71
CA GLY A 177 -3.04 -18.13 14.47
C GLY A 177 -4.06 -18.55 13.42
N LYS A 178 -3.98 -17.91 12.24
CA LYS A 178 -4.82 -18.16 11.07
C LYS A 178 -3.94 -18.71 9.95
N ALA A 179 -4.36 -19.77 9.28
CA ALA A 179 -3.72 -20.21 8.03
C ALA A 179 -4.02 -19.19 6.92
N LEU A 180 -3.15 -18.19 6.78
CA LEU A 180 -3.27 -17.11 5.80
C LEU A 180 -2.81 -17.59 4.42
N VAL A 181 -1.60 -18.13 4.35
CA VAL A 181 -0.99 -18.62 3.11
C VAL A 181 -0.82 -20.13 3.19
N ARG A 182 -1.27 -20.84 2.16
CA ARG A 182 -0.99 -22.27 2.02
C ARG A 182 0.21 -22.46 1.11
N LEU A 183 1.36 -22.76 1.71
CA LEU A 183 2.59 -23.03 0.98
C LEU A 183 2.54 -24.41 0.30
N SER A 184 3.16 -24.51 -0.88
CA SER A 184 3.40 -25.80 -1.54
C SER A 184 4.60 -26.48 -0.87
N THR A 185 4.77 -27.79 -1.08
CA THR A 185 5.92 -28.53 -0.53
C THR A 185 7.24 -27.86 -0.88
N GLY A 186 8.09 -27.61 0.12
CA GLY A 186 9.39 -26.95 -0.05
C GLY A 186 9.33 -25.44 -0.34
N ALA A 187 8.14 -24.86 -0.53
CA ALA A 187 8.01 -23.43 -0.79
C ALA A 187 8.23 -22.62 0.49
N LYS A 188 8.78 -21.42 0.34
CA LYS A 188 8.94 -20.43 1.40
C LYS A 188 8.05 -19.22 1.13
N LEU A 189 7.65 -18.56 2.20
CA LEU A 189 6.94 -17.30 2.13
C LEU A 189 7.90 -16.20 1.64
N ALA A 190 7.44 -15.39 0.69
CA ALA A 190 8.14 -14.17 0.30
C ALA A 190 7.70 -13.01 1.20
N LYS A 191 8.57 -12.01 1.37
CA LYS A 191 8.27 -10.80 2.15
C LYS A 191 6.98 -10.14 1.63
N PRO A 192 5.94 -10.00 2.47
CA PRO A 192 4.72 -9.29 2.09
C PRO A 192 5.01 -7.84 1.75
N GLN A 193 4.34 -7.31 0.72
CA GLN A 193 4.59 -5.97 0.21
C GLN A 193 3.33 -5.15 0.23
N LYS A 194 3.40 -3.95 0.81
CA LYS A 194 2.29 -3.02 0.82
C LYS A 194 2.00 -2.56 -0.61
N VAL A 195 0.73 -2.65 -1.02
CA VAL A 195 0.25 -2.17 -2.31
C VAL A 195 -0.12 -0.71 -2.16
N ALA A 196 0.46 0.16 -2.98
CA ALA A 196 0.13 1.58 -2.98
C ALA A 196 -1.10 1.85 -3.86
N ASN A 197 -1.08 1.35 -5.10
CA ASN A 197 -2.18 1.50 -6.04
C ASN A 197 -2.36 0.26 -6.92
N ILE A 198 -3.46 -0.47 -6.73
CA ILE A 198 -3.72 -1.71 -7.46
C ILE A 198 -3.90 -1.50 -8.97
N ASP A 199 -4.40 -0.33 -9.39
CA ASP A 199 -4.78 -0.07 -10.78
C ASP A 199 -3.59 0.34 -11.65
N SER A 200 -2.59 1.01 -11.04
CA SER A 200 -1.41 1.52 -11.74
C SER A 200 -0.14 0.72 -11.49
N ASP A 201 -0.04 0.02 -10.36
CA ASP A 201 1.19 -0.68 -10.00
C ASP A 201 1.35 -1.97 -10.83
N MET A 202 2.59 -2.36 -11.06
CA MET A 202 2.95 -3.60 -11.77
C MET A 202 3.54 -4.61 -10.80
N CYS A 203 3.28 -5.89 -11.02
CA CYS A 203 3.95 -7.00 -10.32
C CYS A 203 5.12 -7.49 -11.16
N LEU A 204 6.33 -7.48 -10.60
CA LEU A 204 7.52 -8.09 -11.18
C LEU A 204 7.90 -9.33 -10.38
N SER A 205 8.19 -10.41 -11.11
CA SER A 205 8.68 -11.67 -10.55
C SER A 205 9.90 -12.14 -11.32
N ILE A 206 10.94 -12.59 -10.61
CA ILE A 206 12.17 -13.15 -11.16
C ILE A 206 12.46 -14.52 -10.53
N SER A 207 12.64 -15.55 -11.35
CA SER A 207 13.09 -16.87 -10.91
C SER A 207 14.60 -16.92 -10.65
N ASN A 208 15.06 -17.90 -9.87
CA ASN A 208 16.48 -18.18 -9.67
C ASN A 208 17.25 -18.54 -10.96
N GLU A 209 16.54 -18.95 -12.02
CA GLU A 209 17.09 -19.18 -13.37
C GLU A 209 17.11 -17.90 -14.24
N GLY A 210 16.72 -16.76 -13.69
CA GLY A 210 16.72 -15.48 -14.38
C GLY A 210 15.58 -15.33 -15.39
N ARG A 211 14.44 -15.97 -15.16
CA ARG A 211 13.21 -15.67 -15.91
C ARG A 211 12.46 -14.55 -15.22
N MET A 212 12.14 -13.50 -15.96
CA MET A 212 11.41 -12.34 -15.47
C MET A 212 10.04 -12.23 -16.14
N LEU A 213 9.02 -11.93 -15.35
CA LEU A 213 7.68 -11.61 -15.81
C LEU A 213 7.20 -10.35 -15.10
N VAL A 214 6.65 -9.43 -15.89
CA VAL A 214 6.00 -8.20 -15.40
C VAL A 214 4.55 -8.21 -15.88
N PHE A 215 3.60 -7.89 -15.01
CA PHE A 215 2.18 -7.78 -15.38
C PHE A 215 1.44 -6.79 -14.47
N PRO A 216 0.31 -6.20 -14.88
CA PRO A 216 -0.47 -5.30 -14.04
C PRO A 216 -0.92 -5.94 -12.72
N LEU A 217 -0.72 -5.26 -11.59
CA LEU A 217 -1.02 -5.83 -10.28
C LEU A 217 -2.53 -6.15 -10.10
N LYS A 218 -3.41 -5.37 -10.75
CA LYS A 218 -4.87 -5.63 -10.81
C LYS A 218 -5.26 -7.00 -11.39
N ASP A 219 -4.39 -7.64 -12.17
CA ASP A 219 -4.68 -8.97 -12.73
C ASP A 219 -4.53 -10.08 -11.68
N LEU A 220 -3.96 -9.76 -10.50
CA LEU A 220 -3.84 -10.69 -9.39
C LEU A 220 -5.10 -10.64 -8.50
N PRO A 221 -5.80 -11.78 -8.30
CA PRO A 221 -7.02 -11.80 -7.50
C PRO A 221 -6.82 -11.39 -6.03
N MET A 222 -7.83 -10.75 -5.47
CA MET A 222 -7.94 -10.50 -4.03
C MET A 222 -8.54 -11.71 -3.33
N LEU A 223 -7.86 -12.24 -2.30
CA LEU A 223 -8.31 -13.39 -1.51
C LEU A 223 -8.04 -13.12 -0.02
N ALA A 224 -8.90 -13.61 0.87
CA ALA A 224 -8.71 -13.47 2.31
C ALA A 224 -7.69 -14.48 2.90
N LYS A 225 -7.48 -15.62 2.22
CA LYS A 225 -6.53 -16.67 2.56
C LYS A 225 -6.41 -17.70 1.43
N GLY A 226 -5.34 -18.49 1.42
CA GLY A 226 -5.22 -19.67 0.56
C GLY A 226 -3.84 -19.81 -0.06
N LYS A 227 -3.74 -20.64 -1.11
CA LYS A 227 -2.50 -20.80 -1.88
C LYS A 227 -2.23 -19.59 -2.78
N GLY A 228 -3.28 -18.90 -3.19
CA GLY A 228 -3.21 -17.84 -4.21
C GLY A 228 -3.20 -18.39 -5.63
N ASN A 229 -3.19 -17.45 -6.57
CA ASN A 229 -3.18 -17.72 -7.99
C ASN A 229 -1.74 -17.63 -8.51
N LYS A 230 -1.50 -18.24 -9.67
CA LYS A 230 -0.19 -18.27 -10.31
C LYS A 230 0.23 -16.85 -10.70
N ILE A 231 1.40 -16.43 -10.22
CA ILE A 231 2.08 -15.17 -10.55
C ILE A 231 3.01 -15.41 -11.73
N ILE A 232 3.90 -16.39 -11.62
CA ILE A 232 4.81 -16.87 -12.67
C ILE A 232 4.79 -18.39 -12.70
N ASN A 233 4.92 -18.99 -13.88
CA ASN A 233 4.92 -20.44 -14.03
C ASN A 233 6.25 -21.06 -13.64
N ILE A 234 6.33 -21.57 -12.42
CA ILE A 234 7.37 -22.49 -11.98
C ILE A 234 6.79 -23.92 -11.99
N PRO A 235 7.41 -24.89 -12.68
CA PRO A 235 6.96 -26.28 -12.65
C PRO A 235 6.89 -26.82 -11.22
N SER A 236 5.78 -27.44 -10.84
CA SER A 236 5.52 -27.85 -9.45
C SER A 236 6.55 -28.84 -8.91
N ALA A 237 7.02 -29.78 -9.73
CA ALA A 237 8.06 -30.73 -9.37
C ALA A 237 9.39 -30.02 -9.03
N ARG A 238 9.77 -29.03 -9.84
CA ARG A 238 11.01 -28.25 -9.66
C ARG A 238 10.94 -27.30 -8.47
N ALA A 239 9.76 -26.73 -8.20
CA ALA A 239 9.52 -25.96 -6.98
C ALA A 239 9.64 -26.85 -5.74
N ALA A 240 9.07 -28.07 -5.79
CA ALA A 240 9.13 -29.02 -4.68
C ALA A 240 10.56 -29.53 -4.41
N SER A 241 11.35 -29.77 -5.46
CA SER A 241 12.77 -30.15 -5.36
C SER A 241 13.72 -28.96 -5.13
N ARG A 242 13.20 -27.73 -5.02
CA ARG A 242 13.98 -26.47 -4.89
C ARG A 242 14.94 -26.18 -6.06
N GLU A 243 14.77 -26.83 -7.21
CA GLU A 243 15.57 -26.56 -8.41
C GLU A 243 15.25 -25.19 -9.02
N GLU A 244 13.96 -24.86 -9.11
CA GLU A 244 13.47 -23.61 -9.67
C GLU A 244 12.46 -22.99 -8.70
N TYR A 245 12.65 -21.71 -8.38
CA TYR A 245 11.78 -20.95 -7.49
C TYR A 245 11.89 -19.45 -7.79
N VAL A 246 10.90 -18.69 -7.34
CA VAL A 246 10.91 -17.22 -7.42
C VAL A 246 11.91 -16.69 -6.41
N LYS A 247 12.99 -16.08 -6.91
CA LYS A 247 14.03 -15.51 -6.06
C LYS A 247 13.69 -14.08 -5.65
N GLN A 248 13.07 -13.31 -6.54
CA GLN A 248 12.66 -11.94 -6.29
C GLN A 248 11.22 -11.73 -6.75
N ILE A 249 10.47 -11.00 -5.95
CA ILE A 249 9.16 -10.47 -6.31
C ILE A 249 9.12 -9.03 -5.81
N CYS A 250 8.62 -8.10 -6.61
CA CYS A 250 8.39 -6.74 -6.16
C CYS A 250 7.19 -6.09 -6.85
N ILE A 251 6.59 -5.12 -6.17
CA ILE A 251 5.62 -4.20 -6.76
C ILE A 251 6.38 -3.01 -7.31
N ILE A 252 6.20 -2.69 -8.59
CA ILE A 252 6.75 -1.51 -9.25
C ILE A 252 5.65 -0.46 -9.33
N PRO A 253 5.76 0.66 -8.61
CA PRO A 253 4.83 1.77 -8.76
C PRO A 253 4.98 2.44 -10.13
N SER A 254 3.92 3.10 -10.58
CA SER A 254 3.95 3.82 -11.86
C SER A 254 5.12 4.83 -11.92
N GLY A 255 5.89 4.77 -13.00
CA GLY A 255 7.06 5.64 -13.21
C GLY A 255 8.35 5.21 -12.49
N GLY A 256 8.35 4.06 -11.80
CA GLY A 256 9.56 3.47 -11.23
C GLY A 256 10.44 2.77 -12.28
N GLU A 257 11.74 3.00 -12.21
CA GLU A 257 12.77 2.22 -12.91
C GLU A 257 13.25 1.07 -12.00
N VAL A 258 13.60 -0.06 -12.61
CA VAL A 258 14.00 -1.26 -11.85
C VAL A 258 15.50 -1.48 -11.99
N VAL A 259 16.22 -1.47 -10.88
CA VAL A 259 17.66 -1.78 -10.85
C VAL A 259 17.86 -3.19 -10.32
N LEU A 260 18.39 -4.06 -11.17
CA LEU A 260 18.75 -5.43 -10.83
C LEU A 260 20.23 -5.51 -10.47
N HIS A 261 20.54 -6.10 -9.32
CA HIS A 261 21.91 -6.39 -8.90
C HIS A 261 22.15 -7.90 -8.98
N ALA A 262 23.17 -8.30 -9.73
CA ALA A 262 23.61 -9.69 -9.87
C ALA A 262 25.11 -9.78 -9.55
N GLY A 263 25.44 -10.16 -8.31
CA GLY A 263 26.79 -10.05 -7.76
C GLY A 263 27.30 -8.60 -7.84
N LYS A 264 28.39 -8.39 -8.59
CA LYS A 264 29.01 -7.06 -8.79
C LYS A 264 28.41 -6.27 -9.97
N ARG A 265 27.51 -6.87 -10.75
CA ARG A 265 26.94 -6.24 -11.94
C ARG A 265 25.59 -5.61 -11.60
N LYS A 266 25.32 -4.43 -12.16
CA LYS A 266 24.02 -3.76 -12.10
C LYS A 266 23.41 -3.64 -13.49
N LEU A 267 22.09 -3.77 -13.58
CA LEU A 267 21.30 -3.49 -14.79
C LEU A 267 20.11 -2.62 -14.39
N THR A 268 20.05 -1.42 -14.93
CA THR A 268 18.87 -0.55 -14.80
C THR A 268 17.95 -0.79 -15.99
N LEU A 269 16.70 -1.13 -15.71
CA LEU A 269 15.64 -1.33 -16.69
C LEU A 269 14.72 -0.12 -16.68
N SER A 270 14.69 0.60 -17.80
CA SER A 270 13.72 1.67 -18.02
C SER A 270 12.33 1.09 -18.29
N ALA A 271 11.30 1.95 -18.30
CA ALA A 271 9.94 1.53 -18.65
C ALA A 271 9.86 0.79 -20.00
N LYS A 272 10.64 1.24 -21.01
CA LYS A 272 10.71 0.59 -22.33
C LYS A 272 11.36 -0.79 -22.27
N ASP A 273 12.39 -0.96 -21.44
CA ASP A 273 13.04 -2.27 -21.28
C ASP A 273 12.12 -3.26 -20.57
N LEU A 274 11.28 -2.78 -19.64
CA LEU A 274 10.29 -3.59 -18.93
C LEU A 274 9.16 -4.09 -19.84
N GLU A 275 8.83 -3.39 -20.92
CA GLU A 275 7.85 -3.84 -21.92
C GLU A 275 8.25 -5.20 -22.52
N HIS A 276 9.54 -5.46 -22.73
CA HIS A 276 10.03 -6.75 -23.23
C HIS A 276 9.72 -7.94 -22.30
N TYR A 277 9.61 -7.68 -21.00
CA TYR A 277 9.30 -8.69 -19.99
C TYR A 277 7.84 -8.66 -19.54
N THR A 278 7.05 -7.75 -20.12
CA THR A 278 5.64 -7.63 -19.85
C THR A 278 4.87 -8.73 -20.58
N GLY A 279 3.96 -9.40 -19.87
CA GLY A 279 3.18 -10.48 -20.45
C GLY A 279 2.01 -10.89 -19.57
N GLU A 280 1.23 -11.88 -20.01
CA GLU A 280 0.10 -12.37 -19.24
C GLU A 280 0.54 -13.00 -17.91
N ARG A 281 -0.25 -12.75 -16.85
CA ARG A 281 -0.05 -13.37 -15.54
C ARG A 281 0.01 -14.89 -15.64
N GLY A 282 0.99 -15.49 -14.95
CA GLY A 282 1.13 -16.94 -14.86
C GLY A 282 1.82 -17.58 -16.07
N ARG A 283 2.37 -16.80 -16.99
CA ARG A 283 3.32 -17.27 -18.01
C ARG A 283 4.69 -17.55 -17.39
N ARG A 284 5.61 -18.10 -18.18
CA ARG A 284 6.95 -18.50 -17.72
C ARG A 284 7.93 -17.32 -17.58
N GLY A 285 7.62 -16.15 -18.13
CA GLY A 285 8.53 -15.01 -18.22
C GLY A 285 9.65 -15.18 -19.24
N SER A 286 10.21 -14.06 -19.67
CA SER A 286 11.33 -13.96 -20.61
C SER A 286 12.66 -14.09 -19.88
N LYS A 287 13.69 -14.62 -20.55
CA LYS A 287 15.01 -14.77 -19.92
C LYS A 287 15.74 -13.43 -19.86
N LEU A 288 16.33 -13.14 -18.71
CA LEU A 288 17.27 -12.04 -18.55
C LEU A 288 18.55 -12.29 -19.37
N PRO A 289 19.27 -11.23 -19.77
CA PRO A 289 20.51 -11.32 -20.54
C PRO A 289 21.54 -12.20 -19.84
N ARG A 290 22.40 -12.85 -20.64
CA ARG A 290 23.44 -13.74 -20.10
C ARG A 290 24.35 -12.98 -19.13
N GLY A 291 24.58 -13.57 -17.97
CA GLY A 291 25.39 -13.00 -16.89
C GLY A 291 24.65 -12.04 -15.94
N LEU A 292 23.34 -11.84 -16.10
CA LEU A 292 22.46 -11.12 -15.16
C LEU A 292 21.33 -12.00 -14.60
N GLN A 293 21.39 -13.31 -14.86
CA GLN A 293 20.34 -14.27 -14.47
C GLN A 293 20.31 -14.58 -12.97
N ARG A 294 21.43 -14.39 -12.26
CA ARG A 294 21.52 -14.57 -10.81
C ARG A 294 21.25 -13.24 -10.11
N VAL A 295 20.00 -12.81 -10.06
CA VAL A 295 19.61 -11.54 -9.40
C VAL A 295 19.59 -11.73 -7.89
N ASP A 296 20.38 -10.95 -7.16
CA ASP A 296 20.52 -11.00 -5.71
C ASP A 296 19.68 -9.92 -5.01
N LYS A 297 19.53 -8.76 -5.65
CA LYS A 297 18.76 -7.64 -5.13
C LYS A 297 18.03 -6.92 -6.26
N VAL A 298 16.84 -6.42 -5.95
CA VAL A 298 16.06 -5.53 -6.81
C VAL A 298 15.82 -4.24 -6.06
N GLU A 299 16.10 -3.12 -6.71
CA GLU A 299 15.82 -1.77 -6.23
C GLU A 299 14.87 -1.08 -7.20
N ILE A 300 14.04 -0.19 -6.68
CA ILE A 300 13.12 0.62 -7.46
C ILE A 300 13.54 2.07 -7.26
N GLU A 301 13.88 2.72 -8.37
CA GLU A 301 14.28 4.13 -8.38
C GLU A 301 13.19 4.96 -9.07
N PHE A 302 12.96 6.17 -8.58
CA PHE A 302 12.13 7.15 -9.26
C PHE A 302 13.05 8.22 -9.82
N LYS A 303 12.91 8.55 -11.12
CA LYS A 303 13.55 9.74 -11.66
C LYS A 303 12.88 10.97 -11.05
N THR A 304 13.47 11.53 -10.01
CA THR A 304 13.21 12.92 -9.65
C THR A 304 13.68 13.74 -10.84
N LYS A 305 12.76 14.40 -11.56
CA LYS A 305 13.16 15.47 -12.49
C LYS A 305 13.84 16.53 -11.62
N SER A 306 15.16 16.61 -11.70
CA SER A 306 15.90 17.79 -11.28
C SER A 306 15.36 18.94 -12.12
N VAL A 307 14.60 19.84 -11.48
CA VAL A 307 14.39 21.18 -12.01
C VAL A 307 15.79 21.74 -12.18
N THR A 308 16.22 21.86 -13.42
CA THR A 308 17.52 22.45 -13.75
C THR A 308 17.26 23.94 -13.72
N ASP A 309 17.98 24.62 -12.82
CA ASP A 309 18.01 26.07 -12.72
C ASP A 309 18.32 26.66 -14.10
N GLU A 310 17.33 27.25 -14.76
CA GLU A 310 17.59 28.20 -15.83
C GLU A 310 17.98 29.52 -15.17
N GLU A 311 19.27 29.80 -15.26
CA GLU A 311 19.95 31.02 -14.86
C GLU A 311 19.15 32.25 -15.30
N GLY A 312 18.65 32.99 -14.31
CA GLY A 312 18.15 34.35 -14.51
C GLY A 312 19.30 35.24 -14.93
N GLN A 313 19.42 35.46 -16.23
CA GLN A 313 20.27 36.46 -16.85
C GLN A 313 19.80 37.85 -16.39
N VAL A 314 20.50 38.43 -15.41
CA VAL A 314 20.32 39.82 -15.00
C VAL A 314 20.99 40.69 -16.07
N PRO A 315 20.29 41.64 -16.72
CA PRO A 315 20.95 42.55 -17.63
C PRO A 315 21.72 43.61 -16.84
N ASP A 316 22.96 43.84 -17.27
CA ASP A 316 23.85 44.92 -16.85
C ASP A 316 23.11 46.27 -16.82
N ARG A 317 23.18 46.95 -15.67
CA ARG A 317 22.94 48.40 -15.60
C ARG A 317 24.26 49.11 -15.79
N GLU A 318 24.50 49.55 -17.02
CA GLU A 318 25.53 50.53 -17.33
C GLU A 318 25.31 51.82 -16.53
N GLN A 319 26.41 52.27 -15.93
CA GLN A 319 26.60 53.62 -15.45
C GLN A 319 26.56 54.58 -16.65
N LEU A 320 25.73 55.62 -16.56
CA LEU A 320 25.98 56.88 -17.25
C LEU A 320 25.95 58.00 -16.21
N ASP A 321 27.07 58.69 -16.21
CA ASP A 321 27.52 59.76 -15.34
C ASP A 321 27.00 61.13 -15.83
N SER A 322 26.95 62.07 -14.88
CA SER A 322 27.13 63.53 -15.03
C SER A 322 26.00 64.46 -15.54
N GLY A 323 25.88 65.60 -14.84
CA GLY A 323 25.43 66.90 -15.36
C GLY A 323 24.13 67.44 -14.75
N SER A 324 24.16 68.12 -13.58
CA SER A 324 24.11 69.59 -13.44
C SER A 324 22.87 70.28 -14.07
N ASP A 325 21.96 70.85 -13.26
CA ASP A 325 21.90 72.31 -13.05
C ASP A 325 20.70 72.76 -12.19
N ASN A 326 20.94 73.91 -11.53
CA ASN A 326 20.03 74.76 -10.76
C ASN A 326 18.70 75.09 -11.46
N GLN A 327 17.62 75.28 -10.69
CA GLN A 327 16.97 76.60 -10.51
C GLN A 327 15.74 76.56 -9.58
N GLU A 328 15.79 77.47 -8.61
CA GLU A 328 14.73 78.22 -7.93
C GLU A 328 13.25 77.95 -8.26
N SER A 329 12.44 77.67 -7.23
CA SER A 329 11.34 78.52 -6.71
C SER A 329 10.65 77.84 -5.53
#